data_AF-A0A9W8RN34-F1
#
_entry.id   AF-A0A9W8RN34-F1
#
_cell.length_a   1.000
_cell.length_b   1.000
_cell.length_c   1.000
_cell.angle_alpha   90.00
_cell.angle_beta   90.00
_cell.angle_gamma   90.00
#
_symmetry.space_group_name_H-M   'P 1'
#
loop_
_entity.id
_entity.type
_entity.pdbx_description
1 polymer ?
#
loop_
_entity_poly.entity_id
_entity_poly.type
_entity_poly.pdbx_seq_one_letter_code
_entity_poly.pdbx_strand_id
1 'polypeptide(L)'
;MGNNVVTLQYWRMTNVNNSQPLNGDNPPNRATQALSTHTEASDDSRQHSTESYERRISEGVGSRSIHRRWRNKSAANKATRYRDRGERNLLGAVAYNAKRKTRIAQLHHRFLDAEARVHIMSNSKPCHQQESEEPSSQAMHHKQCIGPPVLETVRRPNRKGAKLLDIRASRAIYKEKVARLQRKLLDAEPLQTFSTNCDKVMADWNLLKSETMISVDSSSDPCIIRSFRAIGLILSGRQGSSLLRRLAFVRLAELLSFLELVISFERDSGRVVRERSYSNASIAIDMYMSAQEHDAKPDGLRRQLKERKRVGAVWKRLSEPSPLLVLMYSEAAEAIVEDPERTNVWTLRSAAAKIMKECPNELLSRLHFAG
;
A
#
# COMPACT_ATOMS: atom_id res chain seq x y z
N MET A 1 -4.21 -23.69 -32.84
CA MET A 1 -4.62 -22.79 -31.76
C MET A 1 -3.38 -22.45 -30.94
N GLY A 2 -2.72 -21.34 -31.29
CA GLY A 2 -1.43 -20.95 -30.71
C GLY A 2 -1.62 -20.03 -29.52
N ASN A 3 -1.00 -20.37 -28.39
CA ASN A 3 -0.97 -19.54 -27.18
C ASN A 3 -0.03 -18.35 -27.40
N ASN A 4 -0.61 -17.16 -27.59
CA ASN A 4 0.11 -15.89 -27.56
C ASN A 4 0.53 -15.58 -26.12
N VAL A 5 1.73 -16.00 -25.74
CA VAL A 5 2.45 -15.43 -24.60
C VAL A 5 3.00 -14.09 -25.07
N VAL A 6 2.19 -13.03 -24.95
CA VAL A 6 2.68 -11.65 -25.08
C VAL A 6 3.42 -11.32 -23.77
N THR A 7 4.72 -11.59 -23.77
CA THR A 7 5.64 -11.21 -22.69
C THR A 7 5.69 -9.70 -22.55
N LEU A 8 5.74 -9.23 -21.29
CA LEU A 8 5.93 -7.84 -20.85
C LEU A 8 7.07 -7.05 -21.54
N GLN A 9 7.91 -7.69 -22.37
CA GLN A 9 8.94 -7.02 -23.16
C GLN A 9 8.37 -6.04 -24.20
N TYR A 10 7.12 -6.19 -24.63
CA TYR A 10 6.54 -5.32 -25.67
C TYR A 10 6.32 -3.87 -25.18
N TRP A 11 6.12 -3.65 -23.88
CA TRP A 11 5.86 -2.32 -23.34
C TRP A 11 7.09 -1.40 -23.27
N ARG A 12 8.30 -1.93 -23.48
CA ARG A 12 9.53 -1.12 -23.57
C ARG A 12 9.89 -0.67 -24.98
N MET A 13 9.29 -1.26 -26.02
CA MET A 13 9.76 -1.07 -27.40
C MET A 13 9.01 0.00 -28.21
N THR A 14 7.82 0.45 -27.81
CA THR A 14 7.04 1.43 -28.60
C THR A 14 7.44 2.89 -28.37
N ASN A 15 8.52 3.18 -27.63
CA ASN A 15 8.95 4.55 -27.32
C ASN A 15 10.40 4.88 -27.75
N VAL A 16 10.97 4.11 -28.67
CA VAL A 16 12.29 4.37 -29.26
C VAL A 16 12.15 4.48 -30.78
N ASN A 17 11.61 5.61 -31.24
CA ASN A 17 11.77 6.06 -32.63
C ASN A 17 11.92 7.59 -32.61
N ASN A 18 13.15 8.04 -32.41
CA ASN A 18 13.62 9.35 -32.86
C ASN A 18 15.13 9.25 -33.07
N SER A 19 15.50 8.85 -34.27
CA SER A 19 16.88 8.84 -34.76
C SER A 19 17.18 10.23 -35.33
N GLN A 20 18.03 11.01 -34.67
CA GLN A 20 18.79 12.08 -35.31
C GLN A 20 20.28 11.90 -34.99
N PRO A 21 21.18 12.04 -35.97
CA PRO A 21 22.61 11.85 -35.78
C PRO A 21 23.25 13.15 -35.29
N LEU A 22 24.15 13.06 -34.32
CA LEU A 22 25.08 14.14 -34.00
C LEU A 22 26.51 13.62 -34.08
N ASN A 23 27.28 14.34 -34.91
CA ASN A 23 28.71 14.26 -35.13
C ASN A 23 29.51 14.55 -33.85
N GLY A 24 30.73 13.99 -33.82
CA GLY A 24 31.92 14.79 -33.56
C GLY A 24 32.52 14.76 -32.16
N ASP A 25 33.62 13.99 -32.07
CA ASP A 25 34.87 14.35 -31.40
C ASP A 25 35.06 14.05 -29.89
N ASN A 26 35.89 13.03 -29.65
CA ASN A 26 36.60 12.73 -28.39
C ASN A 26 37.71 13.78 -28.12
N PRO A 27 38.27 13.83 -26.88
CA PRO A 27 39.52 13.09 -26.64
C PRO A 27 39.64 12.40 -25.25
N PRO A 28 40.65 11.52 -25.07
CA PRO A 28 40.72 10.51 -24.00
C PRO A 28 41.66 10.90 -22.86
N ASN A 29 41.49 10.28 -21.68
CA ASN A 29 42.57 9.79 -20.78
C ASN A 29 42.01 9.43 -19.39
N ARG A 30 42.24 8.20 -18.91
CA ARG A 30 43.05 7.93 -17.70
C ARG A 30 43.20 6.43 -17.45
N ALA A 31 44.45 6.01 -17.34
CA ALA A 31 44.88 4.66 -17.01
C ALA A 31 44.62 4.31 -15.53
N THR A 32 44.23 3.06 -15.28
CA THR A 32 44.19 2.47 -13.94
C THR A 32 45.37 1.49 -13.82
N GLN A 33 46.34 1.82 -12.96
CA GLN A 33 47.42 0.94 -12.55
C GLN A 33 46.86 -0.17 -11.65
N ALA A 34 47.17 -1.43 -11.97
CA ALA A 34 46.92 -2.58 -11.10
C ALA A 34 48.18 -2.90 -10.30
N LEU A 35 48.02 -2.99 -8.98
CA LEU A 35 49.07 -3.35 -8.03
C LEU A 35 49.19 -4.89 -7.98
N SER A 36 50.39 -5.39 -8.25
CA SER A 36 50.76 -6.80 -8.18
C SER A 36 51.13 -7.19 -6.74
N THR A 37 50.58 -8.29 -6.24
CA THR A 37 51.11 -9.01 -5.07
C THR A 37 51.30 -10.47 -5.45
N HIS A 38 52.57 -10.86 -5.54
CA HIS A 38 53.04 -12.24 -5.66
C HIS A 38 52.71 -13.02 -4.38
N THR A 39 52.26 -14.25 -4.52
CA THR A 39 52.38 -15.28 -3.49
C THR A 39 52.71 -16.59 -4.20
N GLU A 40 53.97 -16.98 -4.13
CA GLU A 40 54.47 -18.28 -4.58
C GLU A 40 53.95 -19.36 -3.63
N ALA A 41 53.33 -20.40 -4.21
CA ALA A 41 53.00 -21.61 -3.49
C ALA A 41 53.43 -22.83 -4.33
N SER A 42 54.26 -23.64 -3.67
CA SER A 42 54.89 -24.92 -4.03
C SER A 42 54.14 -25.82 -5.03
N ASP A 43 54.90 -26.32 -6.01
CA ASP A 43 54.46 -26.98 -7.24
C ASP A 43 54.77 -28.49 -7.26
N ASP A 44 54.50 -29.21 -6.16
CA ASP A 44 54.88 -30.64 -6.03
C ASP A 44 53.70 -31.64 -5.97
N SER A 45 52.45 -31.22 -6.17
CA SER A 45 51.28 -32.14 -6.12
C SER A 45 50.64 -32.46 -7.48
N ARG A 46 51.16 -31.90 -8.59
CA ARG A 46 50.51 -31.99 -9.91
C ARG A 46 50.99 -33.12 -10.83
N GLN A 47 52.08 -33.81 -10.51
CA GLN A 47 52.64 -34.82 -11.41
C GLN A 47 52.00 -36.22 -11.29
N HIS A 48 51.37 -36.57 -10.17
CA HIS A 48 50.75 -37.91 -10.02
C HIS A 48 49.33 -38.06 -10.61
N SER A 49 48.69 -36.97 -11.05
CA SER A 49 47.32 -37.03 -11.60
C SER A 49 47.27 -37.20 -13.13
N THR A 50 48.34 -36.84 -13.84
CA THR A 50 48.37 -36.86 -15.32
C THR A 50 48.65 -38.26 -15.85
N GLU A 51 49.49 -39.06 -15.17
CA GLU A 51 49.78 -40.45 -15.57
C GLU A 51 48.56 -41.39 -15.47
N SER A 52 47.60 -41.11 -14.57
CA SER A 52 46.34 -41.87 -14.44
C SER A 52 45.31 -41.55 -15.54
N TYR A 53 45.46 -40.41 -16.20
CA TYR A 53 44.57 -39.97 -17.27
C TYR A 53 45.03 -40.51 -18.63
N GLU A 54 46.35 -40.47 -18.90
CA GLU A 54 46.90 -40.97 -20.16
C GLU A 54 46.84 -42.48 -20.28
N ARG A 55 47.01 -43.23 -19.18
CA ARG A 55 46.85 -44.70 -19.16
C ARG A 55 45.42 -45.16 -19.46
N ARG A 56 44.42 -44.29 -19.30
CA ARG A 56 43.01 -44.58 -19.64
C ARG A 56 42.64 -44.29 -21.10
N ILE A 57 43.46 -43.53 -21.82
CA ILE A 57 43.24 -43.22 -23.25
C ILE A 57 43.80 -44.34 -24.15
N SER A 58 44.82 -45.07 -23.68
CA SER A 58 45.46 -46.17 -24.41
C SER A 58 44.67 -47.49 -24.41
N GLU A 59 43.61 -47.65 -23.59
CA GLU A 59 42.79 -48.87 -23.53
C GLU A 59 41.65 -48.93 -24.58
N GLY A 60 41.61 -48.02 -25.56
CA GLY A 60 40.80 -48.22 -26.78
C GLY A 60 39.27 -48.28 -26.61
N VAL A 61 38.72 -47.89 -25.46
CA VAL A 61 37.26 -47.78 -25.28
C VAL A 61 36.80 -46.40 -25.77
N GLY A 62 36.23 -46.37 -26.98
CA GLY A 62 35.87 -45.17 -27.73
C GLY A 62 35.31 -43.99 -26.90
N SER A 63 36.14 -42.96 -26.73
CA SER A 63 35.87 -41.72 -25.98
C SER A 63 34.56 -41.00 -26.36
N ARG A 64 34.02 -41.22 -27.56
CA ARG A 64 32.76 -40.60 -27.99
C ARG A 64 31.53 -41.22 -27.32
N SER A 65 31.55 -42.52 -26.98
CA SER A 65 30.45 -43.22 -26.32
C SER A 65 30.26 -42.74 -24.87
N ILE A 66 31.36 -42.60 -24.14
CA ILE A 66 31.36 -42.18 -22.73
C ILE A 66 30.91 -40.72 -22.59
N HIS A 67 31.38 -39.82 -23.47
CA HIS A 67 30.94 -38.43 -23.47
C HIS A 67 29.45 -38.27 -23.81
N ARG A 68 28.90 -39.07 -24.74
CA ARG A 68 27.47 -39.05 -25.07
C ARG A 68 26.61 -39.55 -23.89
N ARG A 69 27.05 -40.61 -23.21
CA ARG A 69 26.39 -41.15 -22.01
C ARG A 69 26.40 -40.14 -20.87
N TRP A 70 27.50 -39.43 -20.65
CA TRP A 70 27.60 -38.38 -19.64
C TRP A 70 26.69 -37.18 -19.94
N ARG A 71 26.66 -36.71 -21.20
CA ARG A 71 25.82 -35.58 -21.61
C ARG A 71 24.33 -35.91 -21.49
N ASN A 72 23.93 -37.12 -21.88
CA ASN A 72 22.53 -37.58 -21.75
C ASN A 72 22.12 -37.79 -20.28
N LYS A 73 23.02 -38.32 -19.44
CA LYS A 73 22.76 -38.47 -17.98
C LYS A 73 22.63 -37.11 -17.29
N SER A 74 23.41 -36.11 -17.71
CA SER A 74 23.31 -34.74 -17.21
C SER A 74 22.00 -34.05 -17.63
N ALA A 75 21.58 -34.22 -18.89
CA ALA A 75 20.31 -33.68 -19.38
C ALA A 75 19.08 -34.31 -18.69
N ALA A 76 19.08 -35.64 -18.52
CA ALA A 76 18.03 -36.36 -17.80
C ALA A 76 17.93 -35.92 -16.33
N ASN A 77 19.08 -35.76 -15.65
CA ASN A 77 19.14 -35.25 -14.28
C ASN A 77 18.67 -33.80 -14.17
N LYS A 78 18.86 -32.98 -15.21
CA LYS A 78 18.39 -31.60 -15.23
C LYS A 78 16.86 -31.57 -15.39
N ALA A 79 16.30 -32.41 -16.25
CA ALA A 79 14.86 -32.53 -16.47
C ALA A 79 14.11 -33.02 -15.21
N THR A 80 14.63 -34.02 -14.49
CA THR A 80 14.05 -34.47 -13.21
C THR A 80 14.10 -33.38 -12.16
N ARG A 81 15.20 -32.64 -12.02
CA ARG A 81 15.28 -31.51 -11.06
C ARG A 81 14.26 -30.40 -11.35
N TYR A 82 13.95 -30.12 -12.62
CA TYR A 82 12.92 -29.14 -12.97
C TYR A 82 11.51 -29.66 -12.66
N ARG A 83 11.24 -30.94 -12.89
CA ARG A 83 9.97 -31.58 -12.52
C ARG A 83 9.76 -31.55 -11.00
N ASP A 84 10.75 -31.99 -10.22
CA ASP A 84 10.71 -32.00 -8.76
C ASP A 84 10.57 -30.59 -8.15
N ARG A 85 11.10 -29.56 -8.84
CA ARG A 85 10.93 -28.17 -8.42
C ARG A 85 9.53 -27.66 -8.78
N GLY A 86 9.01 -28.03 -9.94
CA GLY A 86 7.64 -27.72 -10.36
C GLY A 86 6.59 -28.30 -9.40
N GLU A 87 6.73 -29.58 -9.05
CA GLU A 87 5.81 -30.26 -8.11
C GLU A 87 5.86 -29.66 -6.70
N ARG A 88 7.07 -29.35 -6.19
CA ARG A 88 7.20 -28.65 -4.89
C ARG A 88 6.57 -27.27 -4.88
N ASN A 89 6.68 -26.52 -5.99
CA ASN A 89 6.04 -25.21 -6.12
C ASN A 89 4.51 -25.35 -6.16
N LEU A 90 3.99 -26.37 -6.86
CA LEU A 90 2.55 -26.64 -6.94
C LEU A 90 1.97 -27.01 -5.58
N LEU A 91 2.63 -27.92 -4.85
CA LEU A 91 2.26 -28.30 -3.49
C LEU A 91 2.33 -27.11 -2.52
N GLY A 92 3.36 -26.26 -2.66
CA GLY A 92 3.48 -25.02 -1.90
C GLY A 92 2.32 -24.04 -2.16
N ALA A 93 1.91 -23.89 -3.43
CA ALA A 93 0.79 -23.02 -3.81
C ALA A 93 -0.55 -23.54 -3.29
N VAL A 94 -0.79 -24.86 -3.31
CA VAL A 94 -2.00 -25.49 -2.75
C VAL A 94 -2.04 -25.29 -1.23
N ALA A 95 -0.95 -25.55 -0.53
CA ALA A 95 -0.85 -25.35 0.92
C ALA A 95 -1.03 -23.87 1.31
N TYR A 96 -0.49 -22.94 0.51
CA TYR A 96 -0.68 -21.51 0.71
C TYR A 96 -2.14 -21.09 0.53
N ASN A 97 -2.80 -21.53 -0.55
CA ASN A 97 -4.20 -21.25 -0.81
C ASN A 97 -5.12 -21.80 0.29
N ALA A 98 -4.82 -23.01 0.81
CA ALA A 98 -5.55 -23.56 1.94
C ALA A 98 -5.40 -22.68 3.19
N LYS A 99 -4.17 -22.29 3.57
CA LYS A 99 -3.91 -21.38 4.70
C LYS A 99 -4.61 -20.02 4.54
N ARG A 100 -4.64 -19.48 3.31
CA ARG A 100 -5.34 -18.23 3.00
C ARG A 100 -6.85 -18.35 3.21
N LYS A 101 -7.49 -19.41 2.71
CA LYS A 101 -8.92 -19.68 2.94
C LYS A 101 -9.25 -19.75 4.43
N THR A 102 -8.42 -20.44 5.22
CA THR A 102 -8.58 -20.51 6.68
C THR A 102 -8.46 -19.13 7.35
N ARG A 103 -7.48 -18.31 6.97
CA ARG A 103 -7.33 -16.95 7.53
C ARG A 103 -8.52 -16.04 7.20
N ILE A 104 -9.03 -16.11 5.97
CA ILE A 104 -10.22 -15.34 5.56
C ILE A 104 -11.44 -15.77 6.40
N ALA A 105 -11.66 -17.08 6.56
CA ALA A 105 -12.74 -17.58 7.41
C ALA A 105 -12.59 -17.13 8.89
N GLN A 106 -11.38 -17.17 9.44
CA GLN A 106 -11.10 -16.68 10.80
C GLN A 106 -11.37 -15.17 10.96
N LEU A 107 -11.04 -14.36 9.96
CA LEU A 107 -11.32 -12.93 9.97
C LEU A 107 -12.82 -12.66 9.90
N HIS A 108 -13.57 -13.39 9.06
CA HIS A 108 -15.03 -13.31 9.02
C HIS A 108 -15.66 -13.66 10.37
N HIS A 109 -15.20 -14.73 11.03
CA HIS A 109 -15.70 -15.07 12.37
C HIS A 109 -15.43 -13.98 13.41
N ARG A 110 -14.23 -13.37 13.40
CA ARG A 110 -13.90 -12.27 14.32
C ARG A 110 -14.71 -11.02 14.05
N PHE A 111 -15.03 -10.76 12.79
CA PHE A 111 -15.88 -9.64 12.40
C PHE A 111 -17.30 -9.84 12.91
N LEU A 112 -17.91 -11.01 12.69
CA LEU A 112 -19.24 -11.34 13.21
C LEU A 112 -19.30 -11.32 14.75
N ASP A 113 -18.26 -11.81 15.44
CA ASP A 113 -18.19 -11.74 16.91
C ASP A 113 -18.07 -10.30 17.41
N ALA A 114 -17.35 -9.43 16.69
CA ALA A 114 -17.26 -8.02 17.02
C ALA A 114 -18.59 -7.29 16.80
N GLU A 115 -19.31 -7.58 15.72
CA GLU A 115 -20.66 -7.05 15.48
C GLU A 115 -21.64 -7.46 16.58
N ALA A 116 -21.63 -8.72 16.99
CA ALA A 116 -22.47 -9.22 18.08
C ALA A 116 -22.19 -8.47 19.40
N ARG A 117 -20.90 -8.22 19.72
CA ARG A 117 -20.52 -7.46 20.92
C ARG A 117 -21.00 -6.02 20.89
N VAL A 118 -20.90 -5.35 19.73
CA VAL A 118 -21.40 -3.98 19.57
C VAL A 118 -22.92 -3.95 19.79
N HIS A 119 -23.65 -4.94 19.26
CA HIS A 119 -25.09 -5.03 19.42
C HIS A 119 -25.54 -5.30 20.87
N ILE A 120 -24.75 -6.05 21.64
CA ILE A 120 -24.97 -6.26 23.08
C ILE A 120 -24.71 -4.97 23.86
N MET A 121 -23.64 -4.24 23.52
CA MET A 121 -23.30 -2.97 24.19
C MET A 121 -24.28 -1.82 23.89
N SER A 122 -24.91 -1.82 22.70
CA SER A 122 -25.93 -0.81 22.36
C SER A 122 -27.29 -1.06 23.03
N ASN A 123 -27.55 -2.29 23.50
CA ASN A 123 -28.81 -2.67 24.13
C ASN A 123 -28.77 -2.71 25.67
N SER A 124 -27.58 -2.58 26.29
CA SER A 124 -27.49 -2.42 27.74
C SER A 124 -27.87 -0.98 28.12
N LYS A 125 -29.13 -0.77 28.53
CA LYS A 125 -29.58 0.48 29.17
C LYS A 125 -28.68 0.80 30.38
N PRO A 126 -28.27 2.06 30.58
CA PRO A 126 -27.56 2.45 31.79
C PRO A 126 -28.49 2.29 32.99
N CYS A 127 -28.14 1.37 33.88
CA CYS A 127 -28.82 1.20 35.15
C CYS A 127 -28.53 2.46 35.99
N HIS A 128 -29.56 3.26 36.26
CA HIS A 128 -29.49 4.39 37.16
C HIS A 128 -28.98 3.93 38.53
N GLN A 129 -27.79 4.38 38.91
CA GLN A 129 -27.34 4.31 40.29
C GLN A 129 -27.89 5.52 41.03
N GLN A 130 -28.76 5.21 41.99
CA GLN A 130 -29.32 6.07 43.01
C GLN A 130 -28.24 6.88 43.73
N GLU A 131 -28.59 8.15 43.94
CA GLU A 131 -28.04 9.02 44.96
C GLU A 131 -28.10 8.34 46.33
N SER A 132 -26.96 8.29 47.03
CA SER A 132 -26.92 8.00 48.45
C SER A 132 -26.19 9.13 49.15
N GLU A 133 -27.02 9.99 49.73
CA GLU A 133 -26.89 10.81 50.93
C GLU A 133 -25.53 10.85 51.65
N GLU A 134 -25.07 12.07 51.90
CA GLU A 134 -24.07 12.44 52.89
C GLU A 134 -24.42 11.92 54.29
N PRO A 135 -23.39 11.73 55.13
CA PRO A 135 -23.51 12.31 56.46
C PRO A 135 -22.30 13.13 56.86
N SER A 136 -22.63 14.36 57.28
CA SER A 136 -22.00 15.13 58.35
C SER A 136 -21.37 14.27 59.44
N SER A 137 -20.10 14.54 59.78
CA SER A 137 -19.68 14.90 61.15
C SER A 137 -18.16 14.95 61.35
N GLN A 138 -17.81 15.87 62.25
CA GLN A 138 -16.71 15.79 63.22
C GLN A 138 -15.32 16.29 62.83
N ALA A 139 -15.12 17.54 63.25
CA ALA A 139 -13.87 18.11 63.72
C ALA A 139 -13.13 17.19 64.71
N MET A 140 -11.83 17.02 64.46
CA MET A 140 -10.86 16.55 65.45
C MET A 140 -9.65 17.47 65.39
N HIS A 141 -9.49 18.25 66.45
CA HIS A 141 -8.29 19.02 66.76
C HIS A 141 -7.07 18.09 66.80
N HIS A 142 -6.06 18.36 65.98
CA HIS A 142 -4.73 17.82 66.21
C HIS A 142 -3.68 18.91 66.29
N LYS A 143 -2.92 18.80 67.38
CA LYS A 143 -2.01 19.78 67.95
C LYS A 143 -0.88 20.16 66.99
N GLN A 144 -0.65 21.47 66.88
CA GLN A 144 0.60 22.03 66.39
C GLN A 144 1.73 21.66 67.33
N CYS A 145 2.69 20.87 66.84
CA CYS A 145 4.03 20.79 67.41
C CYS A 145 4.95 21.66 66.54
N ILE A 146 5.40 22.77 67.12
CA ILE A 146 6.43 23.64 66.55
C ILE A 146 7.78 22.94 66.74
N GLY A 147 8.41 22.54 65.64
CA GLY A 147 9.80 22.07 65.57
C GLY A 147 10.66 23.05 64.76
N PRO A 148 11.97 23.14 65.05
CA PRO A 148 12.85 24.21 64.58
C PRO A 148 13.18 24.13 63.08
N PRO A 149 13.69 25.23 62.47
CA PRO A 149 13.85 25.34 61.03
C PRO A 149 14.99 24.43 60.54
N VAL A 150 14.59 23.30 59.93
CA VAL A 150 15.51 22.45 59.17
C VAL A 150 15.78 23.14 57.83
N LEU A 151 17.06 23.40 57.56
CA LEU A 151 17.58 23.92 56.30
C LEU A 151 16.83 23.32 55.09
N GLU A 152 16.27 24.21 54.27
CA GLU A 152 15.71 23.92 52.96
C GLU A 152 16.75 23.20 52.09
N THR A 153 16.67 21.87 52.09
CA THR A 153 17.19 21.09 50.99
C THR A 153 16.33 21.43 49.78
N VAL A 154 16.90 22.21 48.87
CA VAL A 154 16.34 22.54 47.54
C VAL A 154 15.85 21.24 46.90
N ARG A 155 14.55 20.98 47.03
CA ARG A 155 13.88 19.83 46.44
C ARG A 155 13.95 20.01 44.93
N ARG A 156 14.91 19.32 44.32
CA ARG A 156 15.03 19.22 42.87
C ARG A 156 13.67 18.84 42.29
N PRO A 157 13.11 19.61 41.33
CA PRO A 157 11.80 19.35 40.79
C PRO A 157 11.77 17.94 40.21
N ASN A 158 10.76 17.18 40.66
CA ASN A 158 10.56 15.79 40.33
C ASN A 158 10.41 15.64 38.80
N ARG A 159 11.49 15.24 38.10
CA ARG A 159 11.57 15.11 36.63
C ARG A 159 10.41 14.34 36.00
N LYS A 160 9.77 13.44 36.77
CA LYS A 160 8.60 12.66 36.34
C LYS A 160 7.32 13.51 36.21
N GLY A 161 7.12 14.50 37.08
CA GLY A 161 5.95 15.38 37.04
C GLY A 161 5.97 16.34 35.83
N ALA A 162 7.15 16.90 35.53
CA ALA A 162 7.34 17.77 34.36
C ALA A 162 7.08 17.04 33.02
N LYS A 163 7.54 15.79 32.89
CA LYS A 163 7.31 14.95 31.70
C LYS A 163 5.83 14.61 31.48
N LEU A 164 5.05 14.49 32.56
CA LEU A 164 3.63 14.13 32.49
C LEU A 164 2.75 15.32 32.12
N LEU A 165 3.10 16.53 32.59
CA LEU A 165 2.46 17.78 32.19
C LEU A 165 2.70 18.09 30.70
N ASP A 166 3.91 17.86 30.22
CA ASP A 166 4.28 18.01 28.80
C ASP A 166 3.47 17.07 27.88
N ILE A 167 3.27 15.81 28.30
CA ILE A 167 2.42 14.86 27.57
C ILE A 167 0.95 15.30 27.55
N ARG A 168 0.42 15.83 28.66
CA ARG A 168 -0.96 16.33 28.73
C ARG A 168 -1.16 17.55 27.84
N ALA A 169 -0.23 18.50 27.89
CA ALA A 169 -0.23 19.70 27.04
C ALA A 169 -0.16 19.31 25.55
N SER A 170 0.75 18.41 25.19
CA SER A 170 0.87 17.89 23.82
C SER A 170 -0.42 17.21 23.34
N ARG A 171 -1.08 16.43 24.19
CA ARG A 171 -2.39 15.81 23.88
C ARG A 171 -3.49 16.85 23.71
N ALA A 172 -3.52 17.91 24.52
CA ALA A 172 -4.49 18.99 24.39
C ALA A 172 -4.31 19.74 23.06
N ILE A 173 -3.07 20.10 22.72
CA ILE A 173 -2.73 20.74 21.43
C ILE A 173 -3.13 19.84 20.26
N TYR A 174 -2.87 18.53 20.36
CA TYR A 174 -3.27 17.58 19.33
C TYR A 174 -4.79 17.51 19.16
N LYS A 175 -5.54 17.43 20.27
CA LYS A 175 -7.02 17.42 20.24
C LYS A 175 -7.58 18.69 19.60
N GLU A 176 -7.03 19.85 19.93
CA GLU A 176 -7.46 21.12 19.33
C GLU A 176 -7.15 21.16 17.83
N LYS A 177 -5.97 20.70 17.41
CA LYS A 177 -5.63 20.58 15.98
C LYS A 177 -6.61 19.68 15.23
N VAL A 178 -6.99 18.54 15.82
CA VAL A 178 -7.99 17.63 15.24
C VAL A 178 -9.37 18.28 15.16
N ALA A 179 -9.84 18.96 16.21
CA ALA A 179 -11.14 19.63 16.22
C ALA A 179 -11.19 20.80 15.22
N ARG A 180 -10.10 21.57 15.10
CA ARG A 180 -9.98 22.63 14.10
C ARG A 180 -9.98 22.07 12.68
N LEU A 181 -9.29 20.94 12.45
CA LEU A 181 -9.27 20.30 11.14
C LEU A 181 -10.67 19.76 10.78
N GLN A 182 -11.34 19.09 11.71
CA GLN A 182 -12.72 18.62 11.54
C GLN A 182 -13.65 19.75 11.09
N ARG A 183 -13.62 20.91 11.76
CA ARG A 183 -14.44 22.08 11.40
C ARG A 183 -14.14 22.65 10.02
N LYS A 184 -12.93 22.44 9.49
CA LYS A 184 -12.57 22.87 8.13
C LYS A 184 -13.00 21.85 7.07
N LEU A 185 -12.98 20.58 7.45
CA LEU A 185 -13.31 19.46 6.56
C LEU A 185 -14.82 19.35 6.30
N LEU A 186 -15.66 19.75 7.24
CA LEU A 186 -17.11 19.71 7.12
C LEU A 186 -17.69 21.11 6.91
N ASP A 187 -18.83 21.17 6.23
CA ASP A 187 -19.68 22.36 6.24
C ASP A 187 -20.45 22.46 7.57
N ALA A 188 -21.18 23.57 7.75
CA ALA A 188 -22.00 23.80 8.95
C ALA A 188 -23.06 22.70 9.15
N GLU A 189 -23.66 22.22 8.05
CA GLU A 189 -24.74 21.22 8.05
C GLU A 189 -24.37 19.98 7.21
N PRO A 190 -23.44 19.12 7.68
CA PRO A 190 -22.83 18.06 6.86
C PRO A 190 -23.83 17.01 6.36
N LEU A 191 -24.93 16.76 7.09
CA LEU A 191 -26.00 15.85 6.66
C LEU A 191 -26.79 16.41 5.49
N GLN A 192 -27.14 17.69 5.56
CA GLN A 192 -27.89 18.36 4.51
C GLN A 192 -27.01 18.50 3.25
N THR A 193 -25.73 18.85 3.44
CA THR A 193 -24.72 18.83 2.38
C THR A 193 -24.63 17.44 1.74
N PHE A 194 -24.52 16.37 2.54
CA PHE A 194 -24.47 15.00 2.02
C PHE A 194 -25.69 14.66 1.18
N SER A 195 -26.91 14.87 1.70
CA SER A 195 -28.15 14.52 0.98
C SER A 195 -28.23 15.25 -0.35
N THR A 196 -27.98 16.57 -0.34
CA THR A 196 -28.00 17.42 -1.53
C THR A 196 -26.95 17.00 -2.56
N ASN A 197 -25.76 16.64 -2.11
CA ASN A 197 -24.67 16.22 -2.98
C ASN A 197 -24.88 14.81 -3.55
N CYS A 198 -25.49 13.92 -2.76
CA CYS A 198 -25.85 12.57 -3.17
C CYS A 198 -26.77 12.62 -4.39
N ASP A 199 -27.89 13.32 -4.29
CA ASP A 199 -28.88 13.40 -5.37
C ASP A 199 -28.29 13.94 -6.69
N LYS A 200 -27.33 14.86 -6.58
CA LYS A 200 -26.63 15.45 -7.74
C LYS A 200 -25.67 14.51 -8.43
N VAL A 201 -25.05 13.57 -7.71
CA VAL A 201 -23.89 12.81 -8.22
C VAL A 201 -24.16 11.31 -8.39
N MET A 202 -25.25 10.77 -7.82
CA MET A 202 -25.47 9.32 -7.78
C MET A 202 -25.58 8.69 -9.17
N ALA A 203 -26.21 9.35 -10.15
CA ALA A 203 -26.31 8.83 -11.51
C ALA A 203 -24.91 8.68 -12.15
N ASP A 204 -24.12 9.74 -12.12
CA ASP A 204 -22.75 9.76 -12.66
C ASP A 204 -21.82 8.81 -11.89
N TRP A 205 -22.00 8.71 -10.57
CA TRP A 205 -21.25 7.77 -9.74
C TRP A 205 -21.55 6.31 -10.12
N ASN A 206 -22.82 5.95 -10.30
CA ASN A 206 -23.21 4.62 -10.72
C ASN A 206 -22.66 4.28 -12.12
N LEU A 207 -22.68 5.24 -13.04
CA LEU A 207 -22.05 5.08 -14.35
C LEU A 207 -20.54 4.82 -14.21
N LEU A 208 -19.81 5.68 -13.49
CA LEU A 208 -18.38 5.51 -13.25
C LEU A 208 -18.07 4.15 -12.58
N LYS A 209 -18.87 3.75 -11.59
CA LYS A 209 -18.72 2.47 -10.90
C LYS A 209 -18.90 1.32 -11.88
N SER A 210 -19.89 1.36 -12.77
CA SER A 210 -20.12 0.33 -13.78
C SER A 210 -18.98 0.23 -14.80
N GLU A 211 -18.45 1.36 -15.27
CA GLU A 211 -17.33 1.39 -16.23
C GLU A 211 -16.01 0.93 -15.62
N THR A 212 -15.88 1.04 -14.31
CA THR A 212 -14.67 0.71 -13.56
C THR A 212 -14.81 -0.56 -12.73
N MET A 213 -15.93 -1.29 -12.82
CA MET A 213 -16.11 -2.55 -12.12
C MET A 213 -15.35 -3.64 -12.85
N ILE A 214 -14.19 -4.02 -12.30
CA ILE A 214 -13.29 -4.99 -12.92
C ILE A 214 -13.30 -6.28 -12.11
N SER A 215 -13.69 -7.38 -12.75
CA SER A 215 -13.41 -8.74 -12.30
C SER A 215 -12.51 -9.40 -13.35
N VAL A 216 -11.20 -9.28 -13.16
CA VAL A 216 -10.21 -9.79 -14.13
C VAL A 216 -9.20 -10.70 -13.46
N ASP A 217 -8.78 -11.72 -14.19
CA ASP A 217 -7.78 -12.70 -13.74
C ASP A 217 -6.34 -12.27 -14.07
N SER A 218 -6.18 -11.24 -14.91
CA SER A 218 -4.88 -10.76 -15.37
C SER A 218 -4.77 -9.25 -15.39
N SER A 219 -3.56 -8.75 -15.11
CA SER A 219 -3.22 -7.33 -15.25
C SER A 219 -3.24 -6.88 -16.71
N SER A 220 -3.09 -7.79 -17.68
CA SER A 220 -3.09 -7.41 -19.11
C SER A 220 -4.49 -7.20 -19.70
N ASP A 221 -5.54 -7.32 -18.89
CA ASP A 221 -6.92 -7.19 -19.36
C ASP A 221 -7.21 -5.76 -19.87
N PRO A 222 -7.73 -5.60 -21.11
CA PRO A 222 -8.08 -4.29 -21.67
C PRO A 222 -9.07 -3.47 -20.84
N CYS A 223 -9.90 -4.11 -20.00
CA CYS A 223 -10.82 -3.43 -19.08
C CYS A 223 -10.08 -2.51 -18.11
N ILE A 224 -8.85 -2.85 -17.70
CA ILE A 224 -8.04 -2.02 -16.81
C ILE A 224 -7.70 -0.68 -17.45
N ILE A 225 -7.27 -0.70 -18.72
CA ILE A 225 -6.95 0.51 -19.48
C ILE A 225 -8.20 1.38 -19.69
N ARG A 226 -9.33 0.76 -20.05
CA ARG A 226 -10.62 1.47 -20.19
C ARG A 226 -11.05 2.14 -18.89
N SER A 227 -10.92 1.44 -17.77
CA SER A 227 -11.29 1.96 -16.45
C SER A 227 -10.42 3.14 -16.04
N PHE A 228 -9.10 3.06 -16.28
CA PHE A 228 -8.19 4.18 -16.05
C PHE A 228 -8.48 5.39 -16.93
N ARG A 229 -8.92 5.16 -18.17
CA ARG A 229 -9.33 6.23 -19.08
C ARG A 229 -10.60 6.94 -18.58
N ALA A 230 -11.64 6.18 -18.21
CA ALA A 230 -12.88 6.73 -17.64
C ALA A 230 -12.60 7.60 -16.41
N ILE A 231 -11.81 7.08 -15.46
CA ILE A 231 -11.37 7.85 -14.28
C ILE A 231 -10.54 9.07 -14.68
N GLY A 232 -9.62 8.92 -15.63
CA GLY A 232 -8.73 9.99 -16.11
C GLY A 232 -9.49 11.18 -16.68
N LEU A 233 -10.57 10.94 -17.41
CA LEU A 233 -11.43 11.99 -17.97
C LEU A 233 -12.04 12.86 -16.87
N ILE A 234 -12.54 12.25 -15.80
CA ILE A 234 -13.13 12.96 -14.66
C ILE A 234 -12.04 13.73 -13.88
N LEU A 235 -10.90 13.08 -13.60
CA LEU A 235 -9.81 13.70 -12.84
C LEU A 235 -9.12 14.84 -13.60
N SER A 236 -9.16 14.83 -14.93
CA SER A 236 -8.67 15.94 -15.75
C SER A 236 -9.61 17.15 -15.78
N GLY A 237 -10.81 17.04 -15.21
CA GLY A 237 -11.84 18.08 -15.25
C GLY A 237 -12.51 18.22 -16.61
N ARG A 238 -12.23 17.32 -17.57
CA ARG A 238 -12.93 17.27 -18.87
C ARG A 238 -14.38 16.79 -18.72
N GLN A 239 -14.68 16.05 -17.65
CA GLN A 239 -16.01 15.53 -17.37
C GLN A 239 -16.31 15.58 -15.86
N GLY A 240 -17.58 15.75 -15.53
CA GLY A 240 -18.09 15.63 -14.16
C GLY A 240 -17.88 16.85 -13.25
N SER A 241 -18.59 16.83 -12.13
CA SER A 241 -18.51 17.84 -11.08
C SER A 241 -17.29 17.64 -10.16
N SER A 242 -16.97 18.65 -9.33
CA SER A 242 -15.97 18.52 -8.25
C SER A 242 -16.31 17.37 -7.31
N LEU A 243 -17.59 17.17 -7.01
CA LEU A 243 -18.09 16.04 -6.19
C LEU A 243 -17.76 14.69 -6.84
N LEU A 244 -18.04 14.54 -8.14
CA LEU A 244 -17.70 13.32 -8.86
C LEU A 244 -16.19 13.09 -8.90
N ARG A 245 -15.39 14.17 -8.99
CA ARG A 245 -13.93 14.08 -8.94
C ARG A 245 -13.43 13.46 -7.63
N ARG A 246 -14.03 13.78 -6.49
CA ARG A 246 -13.69 13.14 -5.19
C ARG A 246 -13.95 11.64 -5.22
N LEU A 247 -15.11 11.22 -5.74
CA LEU A 247 -15.44 9.81 -5.91
C LEU A 247 -14.50 9.10 -6.89
N ALA A 248 -14.13 9.77 -7.99
CA ALA A 248 -13.16 9.24 -8.95
C ALA A 248 -11.77 9.05 -8.34
N PHE A 249 -11.35 9.93 -7.42
CA PHE A 249 -10.11 9.75 -6.64
C PHE A 249 -10.17 8.53 -5.73
N VAL A 250 -11.29 8.30 -5.04
CA VAL A 250 -11.50 7.08 -4.24
C VAL A 250 -11.43 5.84 -5.13
N ARG A 251 -12.15 5.87 -6.27
CA ARG A 251 -12.17 4.76 -7.22
C ARG A 251 -10.80 4.47 -7.83
N LEU A 252 -10.02 5.50 -8.14
CA LEU A 252 -8.63 5.35 -8.59
C LEU A 252 -7.78 4.61 -7.55
N ALA A 253 -7.89 4.99 -6.27
CA ALA A 253 -7.12 4.37 -5.21
C ALA A 253 -7.50 2.90 -4.99
N GLU A 254 -8.79 2.57 -5.12
CA GLU A 254 -9.28 1.18 -5.11
C GLU A 254 -8.75 0.38 -6.29
N LEU A 255 -8.89 0.91 -7.51
CA LEU A 255 -8.44 0.25 -8.73
C LEU A 255 -6.92 -0.01 -8.70
N LEU A 256 -6.12 0.97 -8.30
CA LEU A 256 -4.67 0.79 -8.13
C LEU A 256 -4.34 -0.28 -7.10
N SER A 257 -5.04 -0.29 -5.95
CA SER A 257 -4.83 -1.31 -4.91
C SER A 257 -5.18 -2.71 -5.41
N PHE A 258 -6.31 -2.84 -6.11
CA PHE A 258 -6.74 -4.11 -6.72
C PHE A 258 -5.72 -4.58 -7.76
N LEU A 259 -5.29 -3.70 -8.66
CA LEU A 259 -4.31 -4.03 -9.70
C LEU A 259 -2.96 -4.45 -9.10
N GLU A 260 -2.50 -3.79 -8.04
CA GLU A 260 -1.28 -4.19 -7.32
C GLU A 260 -1.38 -5.61 -6.74
N LEU A 261 -2.57 -6.03 -6.28
CA LEU A 261 -2.84 -7.40 -5.83
C LEU A 261 -2.80 -8.40 -6.99
N VAL A 262 -3.45 -8.08 -8.12
CA VAL A 262 -3.43 -8.92 -9.33
C VAL A 262 -1.99 -9.12 -9.83
N ILE A 263 -1.23 -8.03 -9.94
CA ILE A 263 0.19 -8.08 -10.33
C ILE A 263 1.01 -8.90 -9.33
N SER A 264 0.74 -8.77 -8.03
CA SER A 264 1.40 -9.59 -7.01
C SER A 264 1.18 -11.08 -7.27
N PHE A 265 -0.07 -11.47 -7.54
CA PHE A 265 -0.44 -12.85 -7.81
C PHE A 265 0.20 -13.39 -9.11
N GLU A 266 0.27 -12.57 -10.15
CA GLU A 266 0.97 -12.92 -11.38
C GLU A 266 2.48 -13.10 -11.18
N ARG A 267 3.10 -12.32 -10.29
CA ARG A 267 4.51 -12.50 -9.92
C ARG A 267 4.73 -13.75 -9.10
N ASP A 268 3.82 -14.04 -8.17
CA ASP A 268 3.87 -15.25 -7.35
C ASP A 268 3.69 -16.52 -8.18
N SER A 269 2.85 -16.47 -9.22
CA SER A 269 2.68 -17.58 -10.17
C SER A 269 3.75 -17.64 -11.26
N GLY A 270 4.70 -16.70 -11.30
CA GLY A 270 5.76 -16.65 -12.31
C GLY A 270 5.31 -16.16 -13.69
N ARG A 271 4.08 -15.66 -13.84
CA ARG A 271 3.58 -15.05 -15.08
C ARG A 271 4.20 -13.69 -15.36
N VAL A 272 4.62 -12.97 -14.32
CA VAL A 272 5.32 -11.69 -14.42
C VAL A 272 6.72 -11.82 -13.81
N VAL A 273 7.74 -11.46 -14.58
CA VAL A 273 9.14 -11.51 -14.13
C VAL A 273 9.38 -10.48 -13.02
N ARG A 274 10.08 -10.91 -11.98
CA ARG A 274 10.51 -10.01 -10.91
C ARG A 274 11.76 -9.24 -11.33
N GLU A 275 11.59 -7.98 -11.67
CA GLU A 275 12.69 -7.03 -11.79
C GLU A 275 13.06 -6.43 -10.43
N ARG A 276 14.37 -6.40 -10.14
CA ARG A 276 14.91 -5.75 -8.94
C ARG A 276 14.59 -4.25 -9.02
N SER A 277 14.07 -3.69 -7.93
CA SER A 277 13.66 -2.28 -7.81
C SER A 277 12.37 -1.87 -8.52
N TYR A 278 11.66 -2.78 -9.19
CA TYR A 278 10.40 -2.47 -9.87
C TYR A 278 9.20 -3.09 -9.13
N SER A 279 8.51 -2.27 -8.35
CA SER A 279 7.41 -2.69 -7.47
C SER A 279 6.08 -2.86 -8.23
N ASN A 280 5.13 -3.60 -7.65
CA ASN A 280 3.78 -3.74 -8.22
C ASN A 280 3.11 -2.37 -8.40
N ALA A 281 3.32 -1.45 -7.45
CA ALA A 281 2.88 -0.07 -7.54
C ALA A 281 3.48 0.69 -8.73
N SER A 282 4.73 0.39 -9.11
CA SER A 282 5.36 1.01 -10.28
C SER A 282 4.73 0.47 -11.56
N ILE A 283 4.51 -0.84 -11.66
CA ILE A 283 3.81 -1.46 -12.79
C ILE A 283 2.40 -0.87 -12.95
N ALA A 284 1.64 -0.77 -11.87
CA ALA A 284 0.29 -0.21 -11.89
C ALA A 284 0.26 1.26 -12.35
N ILE A 285 1.25 2.07 -11.95
CA ILE A 285 1.38 3.45 -12.43
C ILE A 285 1.73 3.51 -13.92
N ASP A 286 2.56 2.59 -14.42
CA ASP A 286 2.93 2.56 -15.85
C ASP A 286 1.75 2.16 -16.72
N MET A 287 0.91 1.24 -16.23
CA MET A 287 -0.37 0.92 -16.87
C MET A 287 -1.36 2.08 -16.82
N TYR A 288 -1.42 2.81 -15.70
CA TYR A 288 -2.25 4.02 -15.64
C TYR A 288 -1.75 5.07 -16.63
N MET A 289 -0.43 5.22 -16.74
CA MET A 289 0.22 6.14 -17.67
C MET A 289 -0.06 5.80 -19.13
N SER A 290 0.00 4.52 -19.52
CA SER A 290 -0.32 4.10 -20.89
C SER A 290 -1.79 4.29 -21.25
N ALA A 291 -2.69 4.37 -20.26
CA ALA A 291 -4.10 4.66 -20.48
C ALA A 291 -4.39 6.16 -20.72
N GLN A 292 -3.43 7.07 -20.44
CA GLN A 292 -3.64 8.51 -20.61
C GLN A 292 -3.29 8.93 -22.04
N GLU A 293 -4.23 9.61 -22.70
CA GLU A 293 -3.99 10.29 -23.99
C GLU A 293 -3.39 11.67 -23.70
N HIS A 294 -2.05 11.75 -23.57
CA HIS A 294 -1.36 13.00 -23.27
C HIS A 294 -0.01 13.12 -23.99
N ASP A 295 0.21 14.29 -24.59
CA ASP A 295 1.49 14.68 -25.21
C ASP A 295 2.55 15.16 -24.19
N ALA A 296 2.27 15.00 -22.89
CA ALA A 296 3.14 15.47 -21.83
C ALA A 296 4.42 14.62 -21.76
N LYS A 297 5.53 15.27 -21.37
CA LYS A 297 6.78 14.56 -21.08
C LYS A 297 6.53 13.42 -20.07
N PRO A 298 7.03 12.20 -20.31
CA PRO A 298 6.74 11.03 -19.48
C PRO A 298 6.98 11.24 -17.97
N ASP A 299 8.05 11.95 -17.61
CA ASP A 299 8.38 12.22 -16.21
C ASP A 299 7.38 13.16 -15.53
N GLY A 300 6.89 14.17 -16.26
CA GLY A 300 5.87 15.09 -15.77
C GLY A 300 4.55 14.38 -15.54
N LEU A 301 4.14 13.54 -16.49
CA LEU A 301 2.94 12.71 -16.36
C LEU A 301 3.08 11.75 -15.18
N ARG A 302 4.20 11.02 -15.07
CA ARG A 302 4.44 10.10 -13.95
C ARG A 302 4.33 10.80 -12.59
N ARG A 303 4.90 12.01 -12.45
CA ARG A 303 4.78 12.81 -11.22
C ARG A 303 3.32 13.16 -10.92
N GLN A 304 2.56 13.59 -11.93
CA GLN A 304 1.14 13.90 -11.78
C GLN A 304 0.32 12.67 -11.36
N LEU A 305 0.55 11.50 -11.95
CA LEU A 305 -0.19 10.28 -11.59
C LEU A 305 0.15 9.78 -10.18
N LYS A 306 1.41 9.95 -9.74
CA LYS A 306 1.80 9.69 -8.34
C LYS A 306 1.05 10.62 -7.38
N GLU A 307 0.88 11.89 -7.75
CA GLU A 307 0.13 12.85 -6.95
C GLU A 307 -1.36 12.50 -6.89
N ARG A 308 -1.98 12.15 -8.02
CA ARG A 308 -3.35 11.63 -8.05
C ARG A 308 -3.54 10.39 -7.18
N LYS A 309 -2.57 9.47 -7.20
CA LYS A 309 -2.58 8.30 -6.30
C LYS A 309 -2.52 8.72 -4.84
N ARG A 310 -1.68 9.70 -4.47
CA ARG A 310 -1.58 10.23 -3.09
C ARG A 310 -2.92 10.83 -2.65
N VAL A 311 -3.47 11.74 -3.45
CA VAL A 311 -4.77 12.38 -3.21
C VAL A 311 -5.88 11.35 -3.08
N GLY A 312 -5.94 10.37 -3.99
CA GLY A 312 -6.89 9.26 -3.92
C GLY A 312 -6.76 8.41 -2.66
N ALA A 313 -5.53 8.13 -2.22
CA ALA A 313 -5.30 7.39 -0.97
C ALA A 313 -5.77 8.19 0.26
N VAL A 314 -5.69 9.51 0.22
CA VAL A 314 -6.20 10.37 1.29
C VAL A 314 -7.73 10.39 1.28
N TRP A 315 -8.36 10.65 0.14
CA TRP A 315 -9.82 10.63 0.01
C TRP A 315 -10.42 9.28 0.43
N LYS A 316 -9.80 8.17 -0.02
CA LYS A 316 -10.23 6.82 0.35
C LYS A 316 -10.24 6.60 1.87
N ARG A 317 -9.26 7.15 2.61
CA ARG A 317 -9.21 7.06 4.07
C ARG A 317 -10.27 7.91 4.75
N LEU A 318 -10.55 9.09 4.19
CA LEU A 318 -11.61 9.99 4.67
C LEU A 318 -13.00 9.39 4.45
N SER A 319 -13.12 8.49 3.47
CA SER A 319 -14.37 7.83 3.11
C SER A 319 -14.50 6.41 3.65
N GLU A 320 -13.68 5.96 4.61
CA GLU A 320 -13.94 4.67 5.26
C GLU A 320 -15.10 4.86 6.25
N PRO A 321 -16.20 4.06 6.21
CA PRO A 321 -16.41 2.77 5.52
C PRO A 321 -17.04 2.80 4.11
N SER A 322 -17.52 3.94 3.59
CA SER A 322 -18.19 4.02 2.28
C SER A 322 -17.68 5.18 1.42
N PRO A 323 -17.37 4.97 0.12
CA PRO A 323 -16.91 6.03 -0.79
C PRO A 323 -17.79 7.28 -0.81
N LEU A 324 -19.11 7.12 -0.62
CA LEU A 324 -20.08 8.23 -0.64
C LEU A 324 -19.87 9.22 0.50
N LEU A 325 -19.16 8.86 1.56
CA LEU A 325 -18.79 9.79 2.64
C LEU A 325 -18.00 10.98 2.14
N VAL A 326 -17.31 10.93 0.98
CA VAL A 326 -16.63 12.12 0.44
C VAL A 326 -17.59 13.28 0.14
N LEU A 327 -18.89 13.01 0.05
CA LEU A 327 -19.93 13.99 -0.29
C LEU A 327 -20.37 14.88 0.90
N MET A 328 -20.02 14.52 2.14
CA MET A 328 -20.29 15.37 3.31
C MET A 328 -19.19 16.42 3.56
N TYR A 329 -18.04 16.26 2.90
CA TYR A 329 -16.90 17.16 3.08
C TYR A 329 -17.13 18.47 2.34
N SER A 330 -16.66 19.58 2.92
CA SER A 330 -16.72 20.91 2.33
C SER A 330 -15.83 21.02 1.09
N GLU A 331 -16.00 22.07 0.29
CA GLU A 331 -15.06 22.41 -0.79
C GLU A 331 -13.65 22.72 -0.25
N ALA A 332 -13.55 23.31 0.94
CA ALA A 332 -12.26 23.58 1.59
C ALA A 332 -11.47 22.29 1.89
N ALA A 333 -12.13 21.13 1.98
CA ALA A 333 -11.46 19.85 2.15
C ALA A 333 -10.58 19.48 0.94
N GLU A 334 -10.89 19.96 -0.27
CA GLU A 334 -10.08 19.70 -1.47
C GLU A 334 -8.68 20.27 -1.30
N ALA A 335 -8.58 21.56 -0.95
CA ALA A 335 -7.30 22.23 -0.70
C ALA A 335 -6.50 21.57 0.43
N ILE A 336 -7.17 21.02 1.45
CA ILE A 336 -6.52 20.30 2.55
C ILE A 336 -5.95 18.96 2.08
N VAL A 337 -6.67 18.23 1.25
CA VAL A 337 -6.25 16.92 0.75
C VAL A 337 -5.14 17.06 -0.29
N GLU A 338 -5.22 18.07 -1.15
CA GLU A 338 -4.25 18.37 -2.20
C GLU A 338 -2.93 18.94 -1.67
N ASP A 339 -2.89 19.49 -0.46
CA ASP A 339 -1.68 20.02 0.16
C ASP A 339 -1.02 19.00 1.12
N PRO A 340 0.05 18.31 0.70
CA PRO A 340 0.75 17.33 1.54
C PRO A 340 1.54 17.96 2.69
N GLU A 341 1.95 19.23 2.59
CA GLU A 341 2.76 19.90 3.60
C GLU A 341 1.89 20.40 4.77
N ARG A 342 0.65 20.79 4.48
CA ARG A 342 -0.28 21.31 5.49
C ARG A 342 -0.97 20.22 6.29
N THR A 343 -1.05 19.00 5.77
CA THR A 343 -1.93 17.97 6.34
C THR A 343 -1.16 16.74 6.80
N ASN A 344 -0.87 16.69 8.11
CA ASN A 344 -0.37 15.47 8.74
C ASN A 344 -1.42 14.35 8.62
N VAL A 345 -1.05 13.28 7.92
CA VAL A 345 -1.90 12.11 7.65
C VAL A 345 -2.50 11.51 8.94
N TRP A 346 -1.79 11.54 10.06
CA TRP A 346 -2.30 11.07 11.35
C TRP A 346 -3.38 11.98 11.92
N THR A 347 -3.17 13.29 11.86
CA THR A 347 -4.17 14.28 12.29
C THR A 347 -5.42 14.18 11.44
N LEU A 348 -5.26 14.02 10.12
CA LEU A 348 -6.38 13.84 9.20
C LEU A 348 -7.16 12.56 9.51
N ARG A 349 -6.44 11.44 9.77
CA ARG A 349 -7.05 10.18 10.17
C ARG A 349 -7.83 10.32 11.49
N SER A 350 -7.27 11.01 12.48
CA SER A 350 -7.98 11.26 13.74
C SER A 350 -9.20 12.16 13.56
N ALA A 351 -9.15 13.15 12.67
CA ALA A 351 -10.30 13.98 12.33
C ALA A 351 -11.40 13.15 11.67
N ALA A 352 -11.07 12.33 10.67
CA ALA A 352 -12.03 11.43 10.01
C ALA A 352 -12.68 10.45 11.00
N ALA A 353 -11.89 9.82 11.88
CA ALA A 353 -12.41 8.93 12.91
C ALA A 353 -13.37 9.64 13.87
N LYS A 354 -13.09 10.91 14.20
CA LYS A 354 -13.96 11.72 15.05
C LYS A 354 -15.26 12.10 14.32
N ILE A 355 -15.17 12.51 13.04
CA ILE A 355 -16.33 12.76 12.18
C ILE A 355 -17.23 11.54 12.13
N MET A 356 -16.66 10.35 11.88
CA MET A 356 -17.43 9.10 11.83
C MET A 356 -18.09 8.74 13.15
N LYS A 357 -17.42 9.00 14.28
CA LYS A 357 -17.99 8.77 15.62
C LYS A 357 -19.17 9.70 15.92
N GLU A 358 -19.11 10.92 15.41
CA GLU A 358 -20.15 11.94 15.58
C GLU A 358 -21.20 11.89 14.45
N CYS A 359 -21.01 11.00 13.47
CA CYS A 359 -21.89 10.85 12.33
C CYS A 359 -23.22 10.22 12.77
N PRO A 360 -24.37 10.83 12.42
CA PRO A 360 -25.68 10.27 12.73
C PRO A 360 -25.87 8.87 12.16
N ASN A 361 -26.49 8.00 12.97
CA ASN A 361 -26.78 6.62 12.58
C ASN A 361 -27.63 6.54 11.30
N GLU A 362 -28.48 7.53 11.05
CA GLU A 362 -29.30 7.64 9.83
C GLU A 362 -28.44 7.70 8.56
N LEU A 363 -27.30 8.40 8.61
CA LEU A 363 -26.38 8.47 7.49
C LEU A 363 -25.68 7.13 7.28
N LEU A 364 -25.27 6.46 8.36
CA LEU A 364 -24.69 5.11 8.29
C LEU A 364 -25.68 4.10 7.67
N SER A 365 -26.96 4.18 8.04
CA SER A 365 -28.02 3.37 7.42
C SER A 365 -28.15 3.67 5.93
N ARG A 366 -28.18 4.94 5.52
CA ARG A 366 -28.26 5.32 4.09
C ARG A 366 -27.06 4.85 3.28
N LEU A 367 -25.86 4.87 3.86
CA LEU A 367 -24.64 4.38 3.21
C LEU A 367 -24.65 2.88 2.97
N HIS A 368 -25.30 2.09 3.84
CA HIS A 368 -25.44 0.65 3.67
C HIS A 368 -26.35 0.27 2.49
N PHE A 369 -27.34 1.11 2.15
CA PHE A 369 -28.25 0.85 1.03
C PHE A 369 -27.76 1.42 -0.31
N ALA A 370 -26.85 2.40 -0.29
CA ALA A 370 -26.32 3.05 -1.49
C ALA A 370 -24.98 2.45 -1.99
N GLY A 371 -24.46 1.41 -1.32
CA GLY A 371 -23.15 0.80 -1.54
C GLY A 371 -23.09 -0.26 -2.63
#